data_AF-V5BNJ2-F1
#
_entry.id   AF-V5BNJ2-F1
#
_cell.length_a   1.000
_cell.length_b   1.000
_cell.length_c   1.000
_cell.angle_alpha   90.00
_cell.angle_beta   90.00
_cell.angle_gamma   90.00
#
_symmetry.space_group_name_H-M   'P 1'
#
loop_
_entity.id
_entity.type
_entity.pdbx_description
1 polymer ?
#
loop_
_entity_poly.entity_id
_entity_poly.type
_entity_poly.pdbx_seq_one_letter_code
_entity_poly.pdbx_strand_id
1 'polypeptide(L)'
;MCLPKIAFQRPNPEKASTAALGLWLLCNLNKLPQEIKVAVHHNAGGHVNHSLFWRTMRPDASAEPKGLFRDAINRDFGSVEAFKSQFEEEGAKLFGSGWVWLVRIQKDDGKLEVITTYGHDNPMMKGRFQLSCNSTEELWAAEGGVLPVT
;
A
#
# COMPACT_ATOMS: atom_id res chain seq x y z
N MET A 1 -9.68 22.10 -3.54
CA MET A 1 -8.62 22.42 -4.53
C MET A 1 -7.99 21.12 -5.01
N CYS A 2 -8.15 20.78 -6.29
CA CYS A 2 -7.54 19.60 -6.89
C CYS A 2 -6.04 19.88 -7.10
N LEU A 3 -5.16 18.91 -6.81
CA LEU A 3 -3.69 19.08 -6.78
C LEU A 3 -3.16 19.86 -8.01
N PRO A 4 -2.13 20.72 -7.85
CA PRO A 4 -1.27 21.02 -8.98
C PRO A 4 -0.70 19.69 -9.45
N LYS A 5 -0.73 19.48 -10.77
CA LYS A 5 -0.11 18.36 -11.45
C LYS A 5 1.37 18.30 -11.08
N ILE A 6 1.72 17.67 -9.96
CA ILE A 6 2.91 16.81 -9.97
C ILE A 6 2.46 15.67 -10.88
N ALA A 7 2.56 15.91 -12.19
CA ALA A 7 2.50 14.85 -13.16
C ALA A 7 3.58 13.89 -12.68
N PHE A 8 3.16 12.74 -12.13
CA PHE A 8 4.07 11.65 -11.87
C PHE A 8 4.72 11.34 -13.22
N GLN A 9 5.90 11.91 -13.43
CA GLN A 9 6.53 11.94 -14.74
C GLN A 9 6.79 10.49 -15.11
N ARG A 10 6.56 10.13 -16.38
CA ARG A 10 6.85 8.77 -16.84
C ARG A 10 8.29 8.42 -16.44
N PRO A 11 8.50 7.40 -15.60
CA PRO A 11 9.84 7.00 -15.23
C PRO A 11 10.61 6.59 -16.48
N ASN A 12 11.92 6.87 -16.53
CA ASN A 12 12.74 6.38 -17.62
C ASN A 12 12.73 4.84 -17.60
N PRO A 13 12.25 4.17 -18.65
CA PRO A 13 12.08 2.72 -18.66
C PRO A 13 13.40 1.94 -18.54
N GLU A 14 14.53 2.53 -18.92
CA GLU A 14 15.84 1.91 -18.83
C GLU A 14 16.48 2.05 -17.44
N LYS A 15 16.00 3.00 -16.62
CA LYS A 15 16.60 3.34 -15.32
C LYS A 15 15.69 3.02 -14.14
N ALA A 16 14.37 3.01 -14.36
CA ALA A 16 13.40 2.80 -13.30
C ALA A 16 13.19 1.31 -13.02
N SER A 17 12.95 0.97 -11.75
CA SER A 17 12.51 -0.38 -11.40
C SER A 17 11.19 -0.71 -12.09
N THR A 18 10.97 -1.99 -12.39
CA THR A 18 9.72 -2.49 -12.97
C THR A 18 8.50 -2.14 -12.10
N ALA A 19 8.68 -2.10 -10.77
CA ALA A 19 7.64 -1.66 -9.84
C ALA A 19 7.30 -0.16 -10.00
N ALA A 20 8.30 0.70 -10.20
CA ALA A 20 8.05 2.13 -10.43
C ALA A 20 7.33 2.39 -11.76
N LEU A 21 7.67 1.62 -12.80
CA LEU A 21 6.95 1.65 -14.08
C LEU A 21 5.52 1.11 -13.95
N GLY A 22 5.34 0.00 -13.24
CA GLY A 22 4.03 -0.58 -12.93
C GLY A 22 3.13 0.41 -12.20
N LEU A 23 3.65 1.09 -11.18
CA LEU A 23 2.92 2.11 -10.43
C LEU A 23 2.52 3.30 -11.33
N TRP A 24 3.41 3.73 -12.22
CA TRP A 24 3.09 4.77 -13.20
C TRP A 24 1.92 4.35 -14.09
N LEU A 25 1.92 3.11 -14.59
CA LEU A 25 0.84 2.57 -15.42
C LEU A 25 -0.50 2.55 -14.66
N LEU A 26 -0.51 2.12 -13.40
CA LEU A 26 -1.72 2.10 -12.56
C LEU A 26 -2.33 3.50 -12.37
N CYS A 27 -1.50 4.52 -12.12
CA CYS A 27 -1.96 5.90 -11.99
C CYS A 27 -2.38 6.54 -13.32
N ASN A 28 -2.11 5.90 -14.46
CA ASN A 28 -2.36 6.43 -15.80
C ASN A 28 -3.16 5.45 -16.69
N LEU A 29 -3.94 4.53 -16.10
CA LEU A 29 -4.72 3.52 -16.84
C LEU A 29 -5.63 4.13 -17.91
N ASN A 30 -6.16 5.32 -17.67
CA ASN A 30 -6.99 6.05 -18.64
C ASN A 30 -6.26 6.44 -19.92
N LYS A 31 -4.93 6.48 -19.91
CA LYS A 31 -4.08 6.78 -21.08
C LYS A 31 -3.72 5.53 -21.90
N LEU A 32 -4.09 4.34 -21.44
CA LEU A 32 -3.79 3.08 -22.12
C LEU A 32 -4.91 2.71 -23.10
N PRO A 33 -4.60 1.92 -24.16
CA PRO A 33 -5.62 1.27 -24.99
C PRO A 33 -6.58 0.44 -24.14
N GLN A 34 -7.87 0.48 -24.47
CA GLN A 34 -8.94 -0.13 -23.65
C GLN A 34 -8.74 -1.64 -23.48
N GLU A 35 -8.18 -2.29 -24.49
CA GLU A 35 -8.00 -3.73 -24.63
C GLU A 35 -7.01 -4.29 -23.60
N ILE A 36 -6.06 -3.46 -23.14
CA ILE A 36 -5.01 -3.89 -22.20
C ILE A 36 -5.23 -3.39 -20.78
N LYS A 37 -6.19 -2.48 -20.53
CA LYS A 37 -6.38 -1.84 -19.22
C LYS A 37 -6.59 -2.84 -18.09
N VAL A 38 -7.42 -3.86 -18.33
CA VAL A 38 -7.73 -4.89 -17.32
C VAL A 38 -6.49 -5.72 -17.01
N ALA A 39 -5.77 -6.17 -18.04
CA ALA A 39 -4.55 -6.95 -17.87
C ALA A 39 -3.46 -6.15 -17.16
N VAL A 40 -3.26 -4.88 -17.53
CA VAL A 40 -2.28 -4.01 -16.87
C VAL A 40 -2.69 -3.74 -15.43
N HIS A 41 -3.96 -3.44 -15.15
CA HIS A 41 -4.46 -3.22 -13.80
C HIS A 41 -4.15 -4.41 -12.89
N HIS A 42 -4.53 -5.62 -13.30
CA HIS A 42 -4.34 -6.82 -12.50
C HIS A 42 -2.86 -7.16 -12.30
N ASN A 43 -2.09 -7.25 -13.39
CA ASN A 43 -0.69 -7.70 -13.32
C ASN A 43 0.24 -6.63 -12.73
N ALA A 44 0.10 -5.37 -13.13
CA ALA A 44 0.91 -4.29 -12.56
C ALA A 44 0.54 -4.04 -11.10
N GLY A 45 -0.75 -4.15 -10.75
CA GLY A 45 -1.22 -4.08 -9.37
C GLY A 45 -0.55 -5.14 -8.50
N GLY A 46 -0.62 -6.41 -8.89
CA GLY A 46 0.04 -7.51 -8.19
C GLY A 46 1.54 -7.29 -8.05
N HIS A 47 2.23 -6.92 -9.14
CA HIS A 47 3.68 -6.67 -9.12
C HIS A 47 4.08 -5.53 -8.16
N VAL A 48 3.33 -4.42 -8.18
CA VAL A 48 3.59 -3.26 -7.31
C VAL A 48 3.32 -3.60 -5.84
N ASN A 49 2.20 -4.28 -5.56
CA ASN A 49 1.79 -4.65 -4.22
C ASN A 49 2.82 -5.58 -3.58
N HIS A 50 3.20 -6.67 -4.25
CA HIS A 50 4.22 -7.60 -3.75
C HIS A 50 5.60 -6.96 -3.67
N SER A 51 5.98 -6.12 -4.63
CA SER A 51 7.25 -5.38 -4.56
C SER A 51 7.34 -4.49 -3.32
N LEU A 52 6.23 -3.91 -2.87
CA LEU A 52 6.18 -3.18 -1.60
C LEU A 52 6.29 -4.13 -0.42
N PHE A 53 5.44 -5.17 -0.39
CA PHE A 53 5.37 -6.14 0.70
C PHE A 53 6.75 -6.69 1.09
N TRP A 54 7.50 -7.23 0.12
CA TRP A 54 8.83 -7.80 0.39
C TRP A 54 9.85 -6.74 0.86
N ARG A 55 9.73 -5.48 0.42
CA ARG A 55 10.63 -4.39 0.83
C ARG A 55 10.32 -3.86 2.23
N THR A 56 9.08 -3.99 2.67
CA THR A 56 8.65 -3.55 4.00
C THR A 56 8.87 -4.63 5.06
N MET A 57 9.19 -5.86 4.66
CA MET A 57 9.57 -6.91 5.59
C MET A 57 11.05 -6.85 5.94
N ARG A 58 11.34 -7.21 7.20
CA ARG A 58 12.69 -7.36 7.74
C ARG A 58 12.75 -8.61 8.62
N PRO A 59 13.89 -9.32 8.68
CA PRO A 59 14.04 -10.49 9.55
C PRO A 59 13.80 -10.16 11.02
N ASP A 60 14.21 -8.96 11.45
CA ASP A 60 14.20 -8.51 12.84
C ASP A 60 13.04 -7.55 13.07
N ALA A 61 11.83 -8.08 12.92
CA ALA A 61 10.59 -7.34 12.94
C ALA A 61 10.28 -6.72 14.34
N SER A 62 10.97 -7.15 15.40
CA SER A 62 10.66 -6.79 16.80
C SER A 62 10.92 -5.32 17.21
N ALA A 63 11.53 -4.50 16.35
CA ALA A 63 11.84 -3.11 16.71
C ALA A 63 10.63 -2.19 16.49
N GLU A 64 10.02 -1.73 17.58
CA GLU A 64 8.99 -0.67 17.55
C GLU A 64 9.39 0.52 16.64
N PRO A 65 8.43 1.13 15.92
CA PRO A 65 8.69 2.29 15.07
C PRO A 65 9.31 3.43 15.89
N LYS A 66 10.17 4.24 15.26
CA LYS A 66 10.94 5.30 15.93
C LYS A 66 10.82 6.64 15.20
N GLY A 67 11.13 7.72 15.93
CA GLY A 67 11.16 9.09 15.42
C GLY A 67 9.82 9.52 14.81
N LEU A 68 9.90 10.31 13.73
CA LEU A 68 8.74 10.92 13.07
C LEU A 68 7.64 9.92 12.69
N PHE A 69 8.00 8.68 12.37
CA PHE A 69 7.02 7.66 12.02
C PHE A 69 6.20 7.21 13.25
N ARG A 70 6.86 7.01 14.40
CA ARG A 70 6.16 6.72 15.67
C ARG A 70 5.28 7.88 16.09
N ASP A 71 5.75 9.11 15.94
CA ASP A 71 4.99 10.30 16.30
C ASP A 71 3.73 10.45 15.43
N ALA A 72 3.85 10.17 14.13
CA ALA A 72 2.70 10.13 13.23
C ALA A 72 1.70 9.02 13.58
N ILE A 73 2.19 7.82 13.94
CA ILE A 73 1.33 6.72 14.40
C ILE A 73 0.58 7.14 15.67
N ASN A 74 1.29 7.65 16.69
CA ASN A 74 0.67 8.07 17.94
C ASN A 74 -0.33 9.21 17.73
N ARG A 75 -0.04 10.15 16.82
CA ARG A 75 -0.96 11.25 16.47
C ARG A 75 -2.27 10.72 15.88
N ASP A 76 -2.20 9.78 14.95
CA ASP A 76 -3.35 9.39 14.13
C ASP A 76 -4.13 8.18 14.70
N PHE A 77 -3.45 7.31 15.46
CA PHE A 77 -4.01 6.08 16.02
C PHE A 77 -3.99 6.06 17.56
N GLY A 78 -3.35 7.03 18.22
CA GLY A 78 -3.22 7.11 19.69
C GLY A 78 -2.01 6.34 20.23
N SER A 79 -1.75 5.12 19.74
CA SER A 79 -0.56 4.35 20.07
C SER A 79 -0.19 3.37 18.96
N VAL A 80 1.01 2.78 19.04
CA VAL A 80 1.43 1.73 18.09
C VAL A 80 0.56 0.48 18.24
N GLU A 81 0.20 0.12 19.46
CA GLU A 81 -0.66 -1.03 19.76
C GLU A 81 -2.07 -0.82 19.17
N ALA A 82 -2.63 0.38 19.31
CA ALA A 82 -3.92 0.73 18.70
C ALA A 82 -3.87 0.65 17.17
N PHE A 83 -2.78 1.13 16.56
CA PHE A 83 -2.54 0.96 15.12
C PHE A 83 -2.48 -0.52 14.71
N LYS A 84 -1.69 -1.35 15.41
CA LYS A 84 -1.56 -2.79 15.11
C LYS A 84 -2.91 -3.49 15.19
N SER A 85 -3.67 -3.23 16.25
CA SER A 85 -5.00 -3.80 16.44
C SER A 85 -5.97 -3.38 15.33
N GLN A 86 -5.97 -2.11 14.93
CA GLN A 86 -6.82 -1.64 13.83
C GLN A 86 -6.41 -2.26 12.48
N PHE A 87 -5.10 -2.34 12.21
CA PHE A 87 -4.58 -2.96 11.00
C PHE A 87 -4.95 -4.45 10.92
N GLU A 88 -4.88 -5.16 12.05
CA GLU A 88 -5.32 -6.54 12.20
C GLU A 88 -6.81 -6.73 11.96
N GLU A 89 -7.62 -5.89 12.60
CA GLU A 89 -9.07 -5.94 12.49
C GLU A 89 -9.54 -5.69 11.05
N GLU A 90 -8.98 -4.67 10.37
CA GLU A 90 -9.33 -4.36 8.98
C GLU A 90 -8.88 -5.46 8.00
N GLY A 91 -7.73 -6.08 8.24
CA GLY A 91 -7.29 -7.25 7.48
C GLY A 91 -8.22 -8.46 7.67
N ALA A 92 -8.63 -8.74 8.90
CA ALA A 92 -9.52 -9.86 9.24
C ALA A 92 -10.94 -9.70 8.67
N LYS A 93 -11.43 -8.46 8.53
CA LYS A 93 -12.72 -8.16 7.90
C LYS A 93 -12.74 -8.39 6.39
N LEU A 94 -11.57 -8.49 5.75
CA LEU A 94 -11.49 -8.60 4.29
C LEU A 94 -11.65 -10.06 3.85
N PHE A 95 -12.84 -10.38 3.35
CA PHE A 95 -13.15 -11.70 2.80
C PHE A 95 -12.69 -11.81 1.34
N GLY A 96 -11.88 -12.83 1.04
CA GLY A 96 -11.30 -13.07 -0.28
C GLY A 96 -9.93 -12.40 -0.49
N SER A 97 -9.49 -12.35 -1.75
CA SER A 97 -8.21 -11.76 -2.14
C SER A 97 -8.20 -10.25 -1.96
N GLY A 98 -7.22 -9.73 -1.24
CA GLY A 98 -7.03 -8.29 -1.08
C GLY A 98 -5.87 -7.95 -0.17
N TRP A 99 -5.83 -6.67 0.20
CA TRP A 99 -4.70 -6.06 0.88
C TRP A 99 -5.18 -5.09 1.94
N VAL A 100 -4.48 -5.06 3.07
CA VAL A 100 -4.57 -4.02 4.08
C VAL A 100 -3.34 -3.11 3.98
N TRP A 101 -3.54 -1.81 4.12
CA TRP A 101 -2.52 -0.80 3.83
C TRP A 101 -2.44 0.21 4.96
N LEU A 102 -1.22 0.61 5.30
CA LEU A 102 -0.97 1.89 5.95
C LEU A 102 -0.65 2.90 4.87
N VAL A 103 -1.44 3.96 4.78
CA VAL A 103 -1.28 5.00 3.76
C VAL A 103 -1.15 6.38 4.36
N ARG A 104 -0.47 7.26 3.64
CA ARG A 104 -0.41 8.70 3.90
C ARG A 104 -1.33 9.44 2.94
N ILE A 105 -2.27 10.21 3.49
CA ILE A 105 -3.15 11.09 2.72
C ILE A 105 -2.41 12.41 2.45
N GLN A 106 -2.16 12.72 1.18
CA GLN A 106 -1.39 13.92 0.82
C GLN A 106 -2.15 15.24 1.07
N LYS A 107 -3.49 15.21 1.06
CA LYS A 107 -4.33 16.40 1.18
C LYS A 107 -4.61 16.82 2.63
N ASP A 108 -4.34 15.94 3.59
CA ASP A 108 -4.70 16.12 5.00
C ASP A 108 -3.45 16.13 5.88
N ASP A 109 -2.50 17.01 5.56
CA ASP A 109 -1.24 17.20 6.31
C ASP A 109 -0.45 15.91 6.58
N GLY A 110 -0.50 14.98 5.63
CA GLY A 110 0.18 13.70 5.76
C GLY A 110 -0.42 12.79 6.84
N LYS A 111 -1.72 12.90 7.12
CA LYS A 111 -2.45 11.96 7.99
C LYS A 111 -2.28 10.51 7.52
N LEU A 112 -2.09 9.62 8.49
CA LEU A 112 -2.06 8.18 8.31
C LEU A 112 -3.48 7.60 8.38
N GLU A 113 -3.74 6.62 7.52
CA GLU A 113 -5.02 5.91 7.44
C GLU A 113 -4.74 4.43 7.23
N VAL A 114 -5.52 3.56 7.89
CA VAL A 114 -5.60 2.14 7.52
C VAL A 114 -6.73 2.00 6.50
N ILE A 115 -6.42 1.44 5.34
CA ILE A 115 -7.41 1.16 4.29
C ILE A 115 -7.26 -0.25 3.76
N THR A 116 -8.29 -0.74 3.09
CA THR A 116 -8.27 -2.02 2.40
C THR A 116 -8.55 -1.88 0.91
N THR A 117 -8.02 -2.82 0.11
CA THR A 117 -8.32 -2.95 -1.31
C THR A 117 -8.57 -4.42 -1.66
N TYR A 118 -9.41 -4.67 -2.68
CA TYR A 118 -9.70 -6.02 -3.17
C TYR A 118 -8.83 -6.37 -4.39
N GLY A 119 -8.49 -7.64 -4.54
CA GLY A 119 -7.68 -8.15 -5.65
C GLY A 119 -6.32 -7.45 -5.74
N HIS A 120 -6.08 -6.73 -6.83
CA HIS A 120 -4.83 -6.02 -7.09
C HIS A 120 -5.00 -4.50 -7.21
N ASP A 121 -6.11 -3.97 -6.69
CA ASP A 121 -6.29 -2.52 -6.54
C ASP A 121 -5.16 -1.94 -5.67
N ASN A 122 -4.66 -0.77 -6.08
CA ASN A 122 -3.57 -0.09 -5.40
C ASN A 122 -4.01 1.32 -4.90
N PRO A 123 -3.73 1.68 -3.63
CA PRO A 123 -4.16 2.96 -3.04
C PRO A 123 -3.71 4.22 -3.81
N MET A 124 -2.55 4.16 -4.49
CA MET A 124 -2.04 5.30 -5.27
C MET A 124 -2.94 5.69 -6.45
N MET A 125 -3.77 4.76 -6.94
CA MET A 125 -4.79 5.08 -7.94
C MET A 125 -5.82 6.09 -7.42
N LYS A 126 -6.01 6.15 -6.09
CA LYS A 126 -6.90 7.08 -5.40
C LYS A 126 -6.13 8.21 -4.69
N GLY A 127 -4.85 8.41 -5.02
CA GLY A 127 -4.01 9.47 -4.45
C GLY A 127 -3.60 9.25 -2.99
N ARG A 128 -3.68 8.01 -2.50
CA ARG A 128 -3.21 7.62 -1.16
C ARG A 128 -1.82 6.99 -1.28
N PHE A 129 -0.84 7.55 -0.58
CA PHE A 129 0.54 7.10 -0.69
C PHE A 129 0.79 5.90 0.23
N GLN A 130 1.05 4.72 -0.34
CA GLN A 130 1.37 3.52 0.43
C GLN A 130 2.68 3.62 1.21
N LEU A 131 2.64 3.24 2.49
CA LEU A 131 3.80 3.13 3.36
C LEU A 131 4.13 1.67 3.66
N SER A 132 3.12 0.87 4.01
CA SER A 132 3.24 -0.58 4.22
C SER A 132 1.96 -1.30 3.81
N CYS A 133 2.05 -2.61 3.63
CA CYS A 133 0.91 -3.44 3.27
C CYS A 133 1.03 -4.86 3.81
N ASN A 134 -0.10 -5.55 3.89
CA ASN A 134 -0.14 -6.99 4.00
C ASN A 134 -1.25 -7.59 3.12
N SER A 135 -1.06 -8.84 2.68
CA SER A 135 -2.01 -9.59 1.85
C SER A 135 -2.92 -10.47 2.70
N THR A 136 -4.22 -10.51 2.38
CA THR A 136 -5.12 -11.47 3.03
C THR A 136 -4.79 -12.90 2.66
N GLU A 137 -4.32 -13.20 1.46
CA GLU A 137 -3.96 -14.56 1.04
C GLU A 137 -2.80 -15.13 1.89
N GLU A 138 -1.83 -14.28 2.24
CA GLU A 138 -0.70 -14.63 3.08
C GLU A 138 -1.10 -14.67 4.57
N LEU A 139 -2.09 -13.88 4.99
CA LEU A 139 -2.70 -13.96 6.32
C LEU A 139 -3.33 -15.33 6.61
N TRP A 140 -3.94 -15.95 5.61
CA TRP A 140 -4.50 -17.31 5.74
C TRP A 140 -3.42 -18.40 5.68
N ALA A 141 -2.32 -18.15 4.97
CA ALA A 141 -1.24 -19.13 4.75
C ALA A 141 -0.20 -19.17 5.89
N ALA A 142 0.00 -18.08 6.64
CA ALA A 142 1.08 -17.93 7.62
C ALA A 142 0.79 -18.51 9.03
N GLU A 143 -0.14 -19.46 9.18
CA GLU A 143 -0.47 -20.17 10.44
C GLU A 143 -0.96 -19.26 11.61
N GLY A 144 -2.27 -19.29 11.88
CA GLY A 144 -2.81 -18.90 13.20
C GLY A 144 -3.09 -17.41 13.44
N GLY A 145 -3.02 -16.55 12.43
CA GLY A 145 -3.60 -15.20 12.51
C GLY A 145 -2.76 -14.14 13.24
N VAL A 146 -1.43 -14.31 13.32
CA VAL A 146 -0.55 -13.24 13.83
C VAL A 146 0.09 -12.49 12.67
N LEU A 147 -0.16 -11.18 12.64
CA LEU A 147 0.29 -10.29 11.58
C LEU A 147 1.76 -9.85 11.77
N PRO A 148 2.57 -9.78 10.70
CA PRO A 148 3.82 -9.02 10.71
C PRO A 148 3.49 -7.52 10.61
N VAL A 149 2.93 -6.95 11.68
CA VAL A 149 2.78 -5.49 11.80
C VAL A 149 4.05 -4.94 12.45
N THR A 150 5.08 -4.69 11.63
CA THR A 150 6.37 -4.17 12.12
C THR A 150 6.93 -3.08 11.26
#